data_AF-A0A4R2II84-F1
#
_entry.id   AF-A0A4R2II84-F1
#
_cell.length_a   1.000
_cell.length_b   1.000
_cell.length_c   1.000
_cell.angle_alpha   90.00
_cell.angle_beta   90.00
_cell.angle_gamma   90.00
#
_symmetry.space_group_name_H-M   'P 1'
#
loop_
_entity.id
_entity.type
_entity.pdbx_description
1 polymer ?
#
loop_
_entity_poly.entity_id
_entity_poly.type
_entity_poly.pdbx_seq_one_letter_code
_entity_poly.pdbx_strand_id
1 'polypeptide(L)'
;MDDYPKHKAVARVDMAQSLGFVYGAHLQNLTGILDASGNLRDTAATPAAELEQDRREALQANCLSAVFFGAARASFPLRGELLKQWNWLIRHSGDEHSKDKTRDHGSARSLALWMNQGFASTDPGACNTFVAASAKVG
;
A
#
# COMPACT_ATOMS: atom_id res chain seq x y z
N MET A 1 24.15 -9.83 -6.96
CA MET A 1 24.43 -9.64 -5.51
C MET A 1 25.25 -8.38 -5.22
N ASP A 2 25.93 -7.80 -6.22
CA ASP A 2 26.84 -6.64 -6.04
C ASP A 2 26.15 -5.29 -5.80
N ASP A 3 24.83 -5.23 -5.94
CA ASP A 3 24.04 -4.01 -5.81
C ASP A 3 23.57 -3.75 -4.37
N TYR A 4 23.33 -4.83 -3.61
CA TYR A 4 22.89 -4.74 -2.21
C TYR A 4 23.85 -3.94 -1.31
N PRO A 5 25.20 -4.10 -1.38
CA PRO A 5 26.11 -3.31 -0.57
C PRO A 5 26.03 -1.80 -0.81
N LYS A 6 25.62 -1.37 -2.02
CA LYS A 6 25.54 0.03 -2.44
C LYS A 6 24.18 0.66 -2.11
N HIS A 7 23.10 -0.14 -2.10
CA HIS A 7 21.72 0.32 -1.92
C HIS A 7 21.02 -0.30 -0.70
N LYS A 8 21.76 -0.58 0.38
CA LYS A 8 21.24 -1.26 1.59
C LYS A 8 19.95 -0.65 2.14
N ALA A 9 19.85 0.68 2.18
CA ALA A 9 18.68 1.35 2.75
C ALA A 9 17.44 1.15 1.87
N VAL A 10 17.59 1.28 0.56
CA VAL A 10 16.53 1.03 -0.44
C VAL A 10 16.06 -0.42 -0.35
N ALA A 11 16.99 -1.37 -0.46
CA ALA A 11 16.66 -2.80 -0.41
C ALA A 11 15.95 -3.21 0.90
N ARG A 12 16.33 -2.61 2.03
CA ARG A 12 15.66 -2.85 3.32
C ARG A 12 14.25 -2.28 3.35
N VAL A 13 14.04 -1.08 2.81
CA VAL A 13 12.72 -0.44 2.74
C VAL A 13 11.81 -1.21 1.78
N ASP A 14 12.31 -1.62 0.61
CA ASP A 14 11.55 -2.40 -0.37
C ASP A 14 11.11 -3.75 0.21
N MET A 15 12.03 -4.46 0.88
CA MET A 15 11.73 -5.73 1.54
C MET A 15 10.73 -5.53 2.68
N ALA A 16 10.93 -4.50 3.52
CA ALA A 16 10.00 -4.20 4.60
C ALA A 16 8.61 -3.89 4.05
N GLN A 17 8.51 -3.05 3.02
CA GLN A 17 7.21 -2.72 2.44
C GLN A 17 6.54 -3.90 1.75
N SER A 18 7.30 -4.76 1.06
CA SER A 18 6.76 -6.00 0.47
C SER A 18 6.16 -6.91 1.54
N LEU A 19 6.88 -7.10 2.66
CA LEU A 19 6.39 -7.88 3.80
C LEU A 19 5.18 -7.22 4.48
N GLY A 20 5.20 -5.90 4.60
CA GLY A 20 4.09 -5.15 5.18
C GLY A 20 2.85 -5.18 4.29
N PHE A 21 2.99 -5.15 2.97
CA PHE A 21 1.88 -5.30 2.03
C PHE A 21 1.20 -6.67 2.18
N VAL A 22 1.97 -7.76 2.19
CA VAL A 22 1.39 -9.10 2.40
C VAL A 22 0.81 -9.26 3.81
N TYR A 23 1.34 -8.57 4.83
CA TYR A 23 0.71 -8.48 6.14
C TYR A 23 -0.64 -7.75 6.08
N GLY A 24 -0.73 -6.63 5.36
CA GLY A 24 -1.98 -5.92 5.12
C GLY A 24 -3.02 -6.78 4.41
N ALA A 25 -2.62 -7.49 3.36
CA ALA A 25 -3.46 -8.46 2.65
C ALA A 25 -3.89 -9.61 3.57
N HIS A 26 -3.00 -10.09 4.44
CA HIS A 26 -3.35 -11.10 5.43
C HIS A 26 -4.42 -10.61 6.42
N LEU A 27 -4.35 -9.35 6.87
CA LEU A 27 -5.42 -8.76 7.70
C LEU A 27 -6.73 -8.65 6.94
N GLN A 28 -6.70 -8.27 5.66
CA GLN A 28 -7.90 -8.26 4.81
C GLN A 28 -8.54 -9.65 4.71
N ASN A 29 -7.71 -10.69 4.55
CA ASN A 29 -8.18 -12.08 4.54
C ASN A 29 -8.82 -12.49 5.88
N LEU A 30 -8.14 -12.23 7.01
CA LEU A 30 -8.66 -12.60 8.34
C LEU A 30 -9.96 -11.88 8.72
N THR A 31 -10.20 -10.71 8.15
CA THR A 31 -11.38 -9.88 8.42
C THR A 31 -12.49 -10.05 7.37
N GLY A 32 -12.27 -10.88 6.35
CA GLY A 32 -13.21 -11.09 5.25
C GLY A 32 -13.29 -9.94 4.23
N ILE A 33 -12.45 -8.92 4.37
CA ILE A 33 -12.40 -7.80 3.43
C ILE A 33 -11.89 -8.25 2.06
N LEU A 34 -10.91 -9.15 2.02
CA LEU A 34 -10.35 -9.67 0.77
C LEU A 34 -11.43 -10.37 -0.06
N ASP A 35 -12.19 -11.28 0.55
CA ASP A 35 -13.30 -11.97 -0.11
C ASP A 35 -14.42 -11.01 -0.53
N ALA A 36 -14.75 -10.02 0.31
CA ALA A 36 -15.76 -9.02 -0.03
C ALA A 36 -15.32 -8.15 -1.22
N SER A 37 -14.06 -7.74 -1.26
CA SER A 37 -13.45 -7.00 -2.38
C SER A 37 -13.49 -7.81 -3.67
N GLY A 38 -13.10 -9.08 -3.63
CA GLY A 38 -13.18 -9.99 -4.76
C GLY A 38 -14.60 -10.14 -5.31
N ASN A 39 -15.61 -10.28 -4.44
CA ASN A 39 -17.01 -10.33 -4.87
C ASN A 39 -17.48 -9.01 -5.53
N LEU A 40 -17.08 -7.86 -4.98
CA LEU A 40 -17.40 -6.55 -5.58
C LEU A 40 -16.74 -6.38 -6.94
N ARG A 41 -15.51 -6.87 -7.09
CA ARG A 41 -14.78 -6.89 -8.35
C ARG A 41 -15.48 -7.78 -9.38
N ASP A 42 -15.77 -9.03 -9.04
CA ASP A 42 -16.36 -10.02 -9.95
C ASP A 42 -17.78 -9.66 -10.41
N THR A 43 -18.48 -8.82 -9.63
CA THR A 43 -19.84 -8.34 -9.95
C THR A 43 -19.87 -6.91 -10.48
N ALA A 44 -18.71 -6.29 -10.69
CA ALA A 44 -18.63 -4.92 -11.18
C ALA A 44 -19.19 -4.78 -12.61
N ALA A 45 -19.93 -3.70 -12.86
CA ALA A 45 -20.61 -3.50 -14.13
C ALA A 45 -19.69 -3.15 -15.31
N THR A 46 -18.43 -2.76 -15.03
CA THR A 46 -17.46 -2.33 -16.05
C THR A 46 -16.04 -2.69 -15.64
N PRO A 47 -15.11 -2.88 -16.60
CA PRO A 47 -13.70 -3.09 -16.30
C PRO A 47 -13.06 -1.95 -15.48
N ALA A 48 -13.53 -0.71 -15.67
CA ALA A 48 -13.05 0.43 -14.90
C ALA A 48 -13.45 0.32 -13.41
N ALA A 49 -14.63 -0.23 -13.14
CA ALA A 49 -15.12 -0.49 -11.79
C ALA A 49 -14.44 -1.71 -11.15
N GLU A 50 -14.13 -2.76 -11.92
CA GLU A 50 -13.28 -3.88 -11.46
C GLU A 50 -11.93 -3.36 -10.97
N LEU A 51 -11.23 -2.61 -11.81
CA LEU A 51 -9.93 -2.02 -11.48
C LEU A 51 -10.03 -1.05 -10.30
N GLU A 52 -11.17 -0.40 -10.07
CA GLU A 52 -11.35 0.44 -8.87
C GLU A 52 -11.41 -0.39 -7.58
N GLN A 53 -12.01 -1.59 -7.62
CA GLN A 53 -11.98 -2.49 -6.47
C GLN A 53 -10.56 -2.99 -6.21
N ASP A 54 -9.83 -3.39 -7.27
CA ASP A 54 -8.42 -3.78 -7.17
C ASP A 54 -7.58 -2.67 -6.49
N ARG A 55 -7.72 -1.42 -6.95
CA ARG A 55 -7.01 -0.28 -6.36
C ARG A 55 -7.39 -0.05 -4.90
N ARG A 56 -8.66 -0.17 -4.53
CA ARG A 56 -9.13 0.01 -3.14
C ARG A 56 -8.52 -1.05 -2.22
N GLU A 57 -8.50 -2.30 -2.66
CA GLU A 57 -7.89 -3.41 -1.93
C GLU A 57 -6.39 -3.19 -1.73
N ALA A 58 -5.66 -2.94 -2.81
CA ALA A 58 -4.21 -2.75 -2.77
C ALA A 58 -3.81 -1.54 -1.91
N LEU A 59 -4.52 -0.40 -2.05
CA LEU A 59 -4.24 0.80 -1.25
C LEU A 59 -4.52 0.58 0.24
N GLN A 60 -5.54 -0.21 0.59
CA GLN A 60 -5.79 -0.54 1.99
C GLN A 60 -4.69 -1.44 2.54
N ALA A 61 -4.24 -2.46 1.80
CA ALA A 61 -3.11 -3.29 2.23
C ALA A 61 -1.84 -2.45 2.47
N ASN A 62 -1.54 -1.51 1.57
CA ASN A 62 -0.43 -0.56 1.75
C ASN A 62 -0.62 0.37 2.97
N CYS A 63 -1.84 0.84 3.23
CA CYS A 63 -2.15 1.63 4.42
C CYS A 63 -1.94 0.83 5.72
N LEU A 64 -2.43 -0.42 5.76
CA LEU A 64 -2.29 -1.33 6.90
C LEU A 64 -0.82 -1.68 7.15
N SER A 65 -0.02 -1.85 6.10
CA SER A 65 1.44 -1.94 6.19
C SER A 65 2.03 -0.74 6.93
N ALA A 66 1.63 0.47 6.53
CA ALA A 66 2.13 1.70 7.13
C ALA A 66 1.70 1.87 8.60
N VAL A 67 0.46 1.47 8.94
CA VAL A 67 -0.01 1.36 10.33
C VAL A 67 0.91 0.45 11.15
N PHE A 68 1.24 -0.73 10.63
CA PHE A 68 2.15 -1.66 11.29
C PHE A 68 3.53 -1.03 11.54
N PHE A 69 4.14 -0.39 10.54
CA PHE A 69 5.46 0.23 10.73
C PHE A 69 5.44 1.44 11.68
N GLY A 70 4.35 2.20 11.71
CA GLY A 70 4.17 3.28 12.69
C GLY A 70 4.02 2.76 14.12
N ALA A 71 3.28 1.66 14.30
CA ALA A 71 3.10 1.00 15.59
C ALA A 71 4.38 0.27 16.05
N ALA A 72 5.08 -0.40 15.14
CA ALA A 72 6.29 -1.16 15.39
C ALA A 72 7.58 -0.32 15.39
N ARG A 73 7.48 1.01 15.46
CA ARG A 73 8.62 1.95 15.40
C ARG A 73 9.75 1.68 16.40
N ALA A 74 9.46 1.00 17.51
CA ALA A 74 10.46 0.59 18.49
C ALA A 74 11.37 -0.55 17.97
N SER A 75 10.80 -1.50 17.23
CA SER A 75 11.49 -2.67 16.70
C SER A 75 12.05 -2.44 15.28
N PHE A 76 11.34 -1.66 14.47
CA PHE A 76 11.77 -1.28 13.13
C PHE A 76 11.62 0.24 12.92
N PRO A 77 12.57 1.04 13.43
CA PRO A 77 12.49 2.49 13.31
C PRO A 77 12.80 2.93 11.87
N LEU A 78 11.76 3.33 11.13
CA LEU A 78 11.90 4.12 9.91
C LEU A 78 12.39 5.52 10.29
N ARG A 79 13.71 5.70 10.38
CA ARG A 79 14.39 6.96 10.71
C ARG A 79 15.61 7.18 9.84
N GLY A 80 16.08 8.43 9.77
CA GLY A 80 17.26 8.80 9.00
C GLY A 80 17.13 8.36 7.55
N GLU A 81 18.12 7.61 7.06
CA GLU A 81 18.15 7.16 5.67
C GLU A 81 16.98 6.23 5.30
N LEU A 82 16.54 5.35 6.21
CA LEU A 82 15.38 4.48 5.94
C LEU A 82 14.10 5.28 5.74
N LEU A 83 13.89 6.36 6.51
CA LEU A 83 12.72 7.22 6.35
C LEU A 83 12.77 7.99 5.03
N LYS A 84 13.95 8.44 4.59
CA LYS A 84 14.11 9.07 3.27
C LYS A 84 13.75 8.11 2.15
N GLN A 85 14.26 6.87 2.21
CA GLN A 85 13.96 5.86 1.20
C GLN A 85 12.50 5.41 1.24
N TRP A 86 11.88 5.31 2.43
CA TRP A 86 10.44 5.07 2.57
C TRP A 86 9.62 6.17 1.90
N ASN A 87 9.90 7.44 2.20
CA ASN A 87 9.21 8.57 1.59
C ASN A 87 9.43 8.65 0.08
N TRP A 88 10.60 8.21 -0.40
CA TRP A 88 10.87 8.10 -1.83
C TRP A 88 10.01 6.98 -2.44
N LEU A 89 10.02 5.78 -1.87
CA LEU A 89 9.24 4.62 -2.31
C LEU A 89 7.76 4.98 -2.47
N ILE A 90 7.11 5.48 -1.41
CA ILE A 90 5.66 5.73 -1.44
C ILE A 90 5.24 6.77 -2.49
N ARG A 91 6.16 7.63 -2.93
CA ARG A 91 5.92 8.67 -3.96
C ARG A 91 6.26 8.22 -5.38
N HIS A 92 6.82 7.01 -5.57
CA HIS A 92 7.27 6.51 -6.87
C HIS A 92 6.89 5.03 -7.13
N SER A 93 5.98 4.45 -6.34
CA SER A 93 5.55 3.05 -6.47
C SER A 93 4.10 2.87 -6.90
N GLY A 94 3.48 3.90 -7.51
CA GLY A 94 2.14 3.78 -8.07
C GLY A 94 2.09 3.20 -9.48
N ASP A 95 0.87 3.00 -9.99
CA ASP A 95 0.59 2.42 -11.30
C ASP A 95 1.24 3.17 -12.47
N GLU A 96 1.67 4.42 -12.29
CA GLU A 96 2.34 5.23 -13.33
C GLU A 96 3.56 4.53 -13.92
N HIS A 97 4.13 3.57 -13.19
CA HIS A 97 5.31 2.81 -13.59
C HIS A 97 4.99 1.39 -14.06
N SER A 98 3.71 1.00 -14.14
CA SER A 98 3.35 -0.33 -14.63
C SER A 98 3.64 -0.49 -16.12
N LYS A 99 4.28 -1.60 -16.50
CA LYS A 99 4.69 -1.89 -17.89
C LYS A 99 3.50 -2.09 -18.83
N ASP A 100 2.44 -2.71 -18.32
CA ASP A 100 1.20 -3.01 -19.05
C ASP A 100 0.18 -1.86 -18.97
N LYS A 101 0.49 -0.80 -18.20
CA LYS A 101 -0.39 0.34 -17.89
C LYS A 101 -1.70 -0.06 -17.21
N THR A 102 -1.76 -1.26 -16.61
CA THR A 102 -2.87 -1.66 -15.75
C THR A 102 -2.89 -0.75 -14.53
N ARG A 103 -4.09 -0.30 -14.15
CA ARG A 103 -4.32 0.64 -13.04
C ARG A 103 -5.03 -0.09 -11.90
N ASP A 104 -4.33 -0.97 -11.21
CA ASP A 104 -4.88 -1.90 -10.22
C ASP A 104 -4.29 -1.73 -8.80
N HIS A 105 -3.23 -0.93 -8.61
CA HIS A 105 -2.62 -0.71 -7.29
C HIS A 105 -2.71 0.75 -6.81
N GLY A 106 -3.19 1.66 -7.65
CA GLY A 106 -3.38 3.08 -7.35
C GLY A 106 -2.21 3.94 -7.81
N SER A 107 -2.47 5.21 -8.06
CA SER A 107 -1.44 6.21 -8.37
C SER A 107 -0.47 6.39 -7.21
N ALA A 108 0.73 6.88 -7.50
CA ALA A 108 1.72 7.21 -6.48
C ALA A 108 1.19 8.27 -5.51
N ARG A 109 0.29 9.13 -5.99
CA ARG A 109 -0.42 10.10 -5.15
C ARG A 109 -1.37 9.42 -4.15
N SER A 110 -2.19 8.46 -4.60
CA SER A 110 -3.08 7.70 -3.73
C SER A 110 -2.29 6.84 -2.74
N LEU A 111 -1.23 6.17 -3.20
CA LEU A 111 -0.34 5.38 -2.37
C LEU A 111 0.27 6.23 -1.24
N ALA A 112 0.88 7.36 -1.58
CA ALA A 112 1.45 8.28 -0.60
C ALA A 112 0.41 8.81 0.37
N LEU A 113 -0.81 9.13 -0.08
CA LEU A 113 -1.90 9.58 0.79
C LEU A 113 -2.21 8.55 1.87
N TRP A 114 -2.52 7.31 1.46
CA TRP A 114 -2.96 6.26 2.37
C TRP A 114 -1.83 5.76 3.28
N MET A 115 -0.62 5.60 2.75
CA MET A 115 0.52 5.17 3.56
C MET A 115 0.93 6.23 4.59
N ASN A 116 0.94 7.51 4.23
CA ASN A 116 1.22 8.56 5.23
C ASN A 116 0.14 8.62 6.31
N GLN A 117 -1.13 8.47 5.94
CA GLN A 117 -2.25 8.43 6.87
C GLN A 117 -2.14 7.25 7.85
N GLY A 118 -1.85 6.05 7.35
CA GLY A 118 -1.65 4.86 8.18
C GLY A 118 -0.43 5.00 9.11
N PHE A 119 0.71 5.44 8.58
CA PHE A 119 1.94 5.61 9.35
C PHE A 119 1.78 6.62 10.50
N ALA A 120 1.10 7.74 10.25
CA ALA A 120 0.93 8.80 11.23
C ALA A 120 -0.13 8.46 12.30
N SER A 121 -1.26 7.87 11.89
CA SER A 121 -2.36 7.54 12.81
C SER A 121 -2.05 6.33 13.67
N THR A 122 -1.30 5.36 13.15
CA THR A 122 -1.14 4.02 13.76
C THR A 122 -2.47 3.32 14.05
N ASP A 123 -3.55 3.72 13.36
CA ASP A 123 -4.91 3.23 13.53
C ASP A 123 -5.38 2.53 12.25
N PRO A 124 -5.66 1.21 12.27
CA PRO A 124 -6.22 0.50 11.13
C PRO A 124 -7.55 1.09 10.61
N GLY A 125 -8.33 1.74 11.48
CA GLY A 125 -9.58 2.42 11.10
C GLY A 125 -9.37 3.56 10.11
N ALA A 126 -8.17 4.13 10.08
CA ALA A 126 -7.78 5.14 9.10
C ALA A 126 -7.56 4.55 7.70
N CYS A 127 -7.63 3.24 7.49
CA CYS A 127 -7.34 2.60 6.20
C CYS A 127 -8.59 2.16 5.41
N ASN A 128 -9.77 2.71 5.71
CA ASN A 128 -10.99 2.36 4.97
C ASN A 128 -11.02 3.04 3.58
N THR A 129 -10.39 2.41 2.59
CA THR A 129 -10.37 2.86 1.20
C THR A 129 -11.71 2.66 0.50
N PHE A 130 -12.55 1.70 0.93
CA PHE A 130 -13.81 1.35 0.25
C PHE A 130 -14.89 2.42 0.34
N VAL A 131 -14.86 3.26 1.38
CA VAL A 131 -15.78 4.40 1.53
C VAL A 131 -15.20 5.73 1.04
N ALA A 132 -13.96 5.72 0.54
CA ALA A 132 -13.31 6.93 0.06
C ALA A 132 -13.83 7.34 -1.33
N ALA A 133 -13.82 8.64 -1.61
CA ALA A 133 -14.08 9.17 -2.94
C ALA A 133 -13.08 8.59 -3.96
N SER A 134 -13.53 8.28 -5.18
CA SER A 134 -12.69 7.65 -6.23
C SER A 134 -11.40 8.44 -6.52
N ALA A 135 -11.41 9.76 -6.35
CA ALA A 135 -10.23 10.61 -6.49
C ALA A 135 -9.11 10.32 -5.47
N LYS A 136 -9.39 9.60 -4.37
CA LYS A 136 -8.41 9.15 -3.38
C LYS A 136 -7.89 7.74 -3.64
N VAL A 137 -8.40 7.05 -4.65
CA VAL A 137 -8.05 5.66 -4.99
C VAL A 137 -7.78 5.48 -6.49
N GLY A 138 -7.54 6.58 -7.21
CA GLY A 138 -7.10 6.59 -8.61
C GLY A 138 -5.59 6.46 -8.75
#